data_AF-A0A6P0UGH6-F1
#
_entry.id   AF-A0A6P0UGH6-F1
#
_cell.length_a   1.000
_cell.length_b   1.000
_cell.length_c   1.000
_cell.angle_alpha   90.00
_cell.angle_beta   90.00
_cell.angle_gamma   90.00
#
_symmetry.space_group_name_H-M   'P 1'
#
loop_
_entity.id
_entity.type
_entity.pdbx_description
1 polymer ?
#
loop_
_entity_poly.entity_id
_entity_poly.type
_entity_poly.pdbx_seq_one_letter_code
_entity_poly.pdbx_strand_id
1 'polypeptide(L)' 'MGKGDKGSKRGKIANKSYGVRRRRKIKKRPTVEEKISIKGKT' A
#
# COMPACT_ATOMS: atom_id res chain seq x y z
N MET A 1 0.26 16.26 -10.37
CA MET A 1 -0.70 15.13 -10.22
C MET A 1 -1.23 15.08 -8.80
N GLY A 2 -2.52 15.33 -8.61
CA GLY A 2 -3.17 15.42 -7.30
C GLY A 2 -3.44 14.04 -6.67
N LYS A 3 -4.17 14.04 -5.55
CA LYS A 3 -4.57 12.80 -4.86
C LYS A 3 -5.60 11.97 -5.64
N GLY A 4 -6.34 12.60 -6.56
CA GLY A 4 -7.33 11.92 -7.42
C GLY A 4 -6.74 11.06 -8.53
N ASP A 5 -5.50 11.35 -8.96
CA ASP A 5 -4.82 10.54 -9.97
C ASP A 5 -4.22 9.27 -9.34
N LYS A 6 -4.97 8.17 -9.46
CA LYS A 6 -4.63 6.82 -8.97
C LYS A 6 -3.33 6.27 -9.55
N GLY A 7 -2.88 6.75 -10.71
CA GLY A 7 -1.62 6.34 -11.33
C GLY A 7 -0.40 7.03 -10.72
N SER A 8 -0.56 8.22 -10.14
CA SER A 8 0.51 8.99 -9.51
C SER A 8 0.96 8.41 -8.16
N LYS A 9 2.18 8.76 -7.72
CA LYS A 9 2.66 8.39 -6.38
C LYS A 9 1.72 8.92 -5.29
N ARG A 10 1.22 10.16 -5.43
CA ARG A 10 0.32 10.80 -4.44
C ARG A 10 -1.05 10.12 -4.39
N GLY A 11 -1.65 9.79 -5.53
CA GLY A 11 -2.92 9.06 -5.55
C GLY A 11 -2.79 7.61 -5.10
N LYS A 12 -1.67 6.93 -5.38
CA LYS A 12 -1.40 5.60 -4.80
C LYS A 12 -1.25 5.62 -3.28
N ILE A 13 -0.67 6.69 -2.72
CA ILE A 13 -0.62 6.88 -1.26
C ILE A 13 -2.04 7.08 -0.71
N ALA A 14 -2.84 7.96 -1.32
CA ALA A 14 -4.20 8.24 -0.87
C ALA A 14 -5.11 7.01 -0.91
N ASN A 15 -5.01 6.18 -1.95
CA ASN A 15 -5.82 4.96 -2.13
C ASN A 15 -5.22 3.72 -1.45
N LYS A 16 -4.15 3.86 -0.67
CA LYS A 16 -3.44 2.74 0.00
C LYS A 16 -2.96 1.63 -0.95
N SER A 17 -2.90 1.86 -2.27
CA SER A 17 -2.51 0.86 -3.29
C SER A 17 -1.01 0.91 -3.63
N TYR A 18 -0.46 -0.17 -4.18
CA TYR A 18 0.95 -0.26 -4.58
C TYR A 18 1.11 -0.26 -6.11
N GLY A 19 2.34 -0.17 -6.59
CA GLY A 19 2.72 -0.41 -7.99
C GLY A 19 3.97 0.37 -8.39
N VAL A 20 4.23 0.52 -9.70
CA VAL A 20 5.50 1.09 -10.22
C VAL A 20 5.92 2.38 -9.51
N ARG A 21 4.99 3.34 -9.32
CA ARG A 21 5.25 4.63 -8.67
C ARG A 21 5.18 4.65 -7.13
N ARG A 22 4.61 3.62 -6.49
CA ARG A 22 4.59 3.41 -5.01
C ARG A 22 4.97 1.95 -4.72
N ARG A 23 6.26 1.65 -4.82
CA ARG A 23 6.78 0.31 -4.60
C ARG A 23 6.66 -0.08 -3.13
N ARG A 24 6.26 -1.33 -2.87
CA ARG A 24 6.27 -1.87 -1.51
C ARG A 24 7.72 -2.13 -1.11
N LYS A 25 8.16 -1.58 0.02
CA LYS A 25 9.41 -2.01 0.64
C LYS A 25 9.11 -3.38 1.27
N ILE A 26 9.61 -4.45 0.65
CA ILE A 26 9.49 -5.79 1.23
C ILE A 26 10.35 -5.80 2.49
N LYS A 27 9.71 -5.83 3.66
CA LYS A 27 10.39 -5.96 4.95
C LYS A 27 10.67 -7.44 5.19
N LYS A 28 11.84 -7.78 5.74
CA LYS A 28 12.18 -9.16 6.14
C LYS A 28 11.19 -9.77 7.14
N ARG A 29 10.49 -8.93 7.92
CA ARG A 29 9.43 -9.33 8.84
C ARG A 29 8.20 -8.44 8.63
N PRO A 30 6.99 -9.00 8.47
CA PRO A 30 5.76 -8.21 8.36
C PRO A 30 5.45 -7.53 9.70
N THR A 31 4.87 -6.32 9.64
CA THR A 31 4.45 -5.62 10.87
C THR A 31 3.24 -6.33 11.50
N VAL A 32 2.99 -6.08 12.78
CA VAL A 32 1.85 -6.66 13.51
C VAL A 32 0.52 -6.31 12.81
N GLU A 33 0.38 -5.07 12.34
CA GLU A 33 -0.77 -4.60 11.55
C GLU A 33 -0.98 -5.42 10.27
N GLU A 34 0.09 -5.72 9.52
CA GLU A 34 0.01 -6.54 8.31
C GLU A 34 -0.42 -7.98 8.64
N LYS A 35 0.09 -8.56 9.74
CA LYS A 35 -0.30 -9.90 10.19
C LYS A 35 -1.78 -9.98 10.57
N ILE A 36 -2.29 -8.97 11.28
CA ILE A 36 -3.71 -8.90 11.67
C ILE A 36 -4.59 -8.75 10.43
N SER A 37 -4.19 -7.94 9.45
CA SER A 37 -4.94 -7.74 8.19
C SER A 37 -5.07 -9.01 7.32
N ILE A 38 -4.09 -9.93 7.41
CA ILE A 38 -4.14 -11.23 6.72
C ILE A 38 -5.10 -12.17 7.44
N LYS A 39 -5.12 -12.14 8.78
CA LYS A 39 -5.97 -13.02 9.59
C LYS A 39 -7.46 -12.68 9.52
N GLY A 40 -7.81 -11.41 9.27
CA GLY A 40 -9.20 -10.93 9.21
C GLY A 40 -9.88 -10.97 7.83
N LYS A 41 -9.25 -11.61 6.83
CA LYS A 41 -9.84 -11.81 5.49
C LYS A 41 -10.09 -13.29 5.25
N THR A 42 -11.15 -13.79 5.87
CA THR A 42 -11.90 -14.99 5.43
C THR A 42 -13.20 -14.53 4.82
#